data_AF-A0AAC9WMQ0-F1
#
_entry.id   AF-A0AAC9WMQ0-F1
#
_cell.length_a   1.000
_cell.length_b   1.000
_cell.length_c   1.000
_cell.angle_alpha   90.00
_cell.angle_beta   90.00
_cell.angle_gamma   90.00
#
_symmetry.space_group_name_H-M   'P 1'
#
loop_
_entity.id
_entity.type
_entity.pdbx_description
1 polymer ?
#
loop_
_entity_poly.entity_id
_entity_poly.type
_entity_poly.pdbx_seq_one_letter_code
_entity_poly.pdbx_strand_id
1 'polypeptide(L)'
;MDISENIKEMKQVALKYGDTKYALGRAVAHNEMINALATYIVTQLSDENVIEAFENFQMMIRDDLEIEEKNTTIHLDELYVLLNDKGENE
;
A
#
# COMPACT_ATOMS: atom_id res chain seq x y z
N MET A 1 10.97 -18.04 -27.35
CA MET A 1 11.02 -16.78 -26.58
C MET A 1 12.43 -16.23 -26.64
N ASP A 2 12.62 -15.03 -27.17
CA ASP A 2 13.93 -14.37 -27.31
C ASP A 2 14.49 -14.00 -25.92
N ILE A 3 15.81 -14.09 -25.71
CA ILE A 3 16.48 -13.66 -24.48
C ILE A 3 16.18 -12.18 -24.18
N SER A 4 16.04 -11.35 -25.21
CA SER A 4 15.65 -9.95 -25.07
C SER A 4 14.24 -9.77 -24.47
N GLU A 5 13.31 -10.65 -24.83
CA GLU A 5 11.93 -10.68 -24.32
C GLU A 5 11.92 -11.07 -22.83
N ASN A 6 12.66 -12.13 -22.48
CA ASN A 6 12.81 -12.61 -21.11
C ASN A 6 13.40 -11.53 -20.18
N ILE A 7 14.38 -10.76 -20.65
CA ILE A 7 14.99 -9.67 -19.86
C ILE A 7 13.98 -8.54 -19.60
N LYS A 8 13.11 -8.22 -20.57
CA LYS A 8 12.06 -7.21 -20.40
C LYS A 8 11.02 -7.66 -19.38
N GLU A 9 10.58 -8.92 -19.45
CA GLU A 9 9.65 -9.51 -18.48
C GLU A 9 10.23 -9.48 -17.05
N MET A 10 11.48 -9.92 -16.88
CA MET A 10 12.16 -9.89 -15.58
C MET A 10 12.25 -8.47 -15.00
N LYS A 11 12.50 -7.47 -15.86
CA LYS A 11 12.52 -6.07 -15.44
C LYS A 11 11.14 -5.60 -14.96
N GLN A 12 10.06 -5.98 -15.64
CA GLN A 12 8.70 -5.62 -15.23
C GLN A 12 8.30 -6.27 -13.90
N VAL A 13 8.62 -7.55 -13.71
CA VAL A 13 8.38 -8.26 -12.44
C VAL A 13 9.11 -7.60 -11.28
N ALA A 14 10.40 -7.24 -11.48
CA ALA A 14 11.19 -6.58 -10.44
C ALA A 14 10.63 -5.20 -10.06
N LEU A 15 10.16 -4.42 -11.03
CA LEU A 15 9.53 -3.12 -10.78
C LEU A 15 8.24 -3.27 -9.96
N LYS A 16 7.32 -4.12 -10.41
CA LYS A 16 6.04 -4.34 -9.71
C LYS A 16 6.24 -4.86 -8.29
N TYR A 17 7.20 -5.77 -8.08
CA TYR A 17 7.55 -6.25 -6.73
C TYR A 17 8.04 -5.11 -5.83
N GLY A 18 8.85 -4.20 -6.36
CA GLY A 18 9.31 -3.00 -5.66
C GLY A 18 8.13 -2.10 -5.24
N ASP A 19 7.20 -1.84 -6.15
CA ASP A 19 6.02 -1.02 -5.90
C ASP A 19 5.12 -1.63 -4.82
N THR A 20 4.90 -2.96 -4.86
CA THR A 20 4.16 -3.67 -3.81
C THR A 20 4.83 -3.55 -2.43
N LYS A 21 6.17 -3.68 -2.36
CA LYS A 21 6.90 -3.52 -1.09
C LYS A 21 6.85 -2.09 -0.56
N TYR A 22 6.90 -1.11 -1.45
CA TYR A 22 6.77 0.30 -1.10
C TYR A 22 5.37 0.62 -0.54
N ALA A 23 4.32 0.16 -1.20
CA ALA A 23 2.94 0.35 -0.73
C ALA A 23 2.70 -0.32 0.63
N LEU A 24 3.18 -1.55 0.82
CA LEU A 24 3.13 -2.24 2.11
C LEU A 24 3.86 -1.47 3.22
N GLY A 25 5.04 -0.93 2.94
CA GLY A 25 5.79 -0.13 3.90
C GLY A 25 5.04 1.12 4.35
N ARG A 26 4.36 1.81 3.42
CA ARG A 26 3.50 2.96 3.74
C ARG A 26 2.30 2.57 4.59
N ALA A 27 1.66 1.44 4.29
CA ALA A 27 0.52 0.95 5.07
C ALA A 27 0.88 0.67 6.53
N VAL A 28 2.04 0.06 6.77
CA VAL A 28 2.56 -0.17 8.13
C VAL A 28 2.80 1.16 8.87
N ALA A 29 3.49 2.11 8.23
CA ALA A 29 3.77 3.42 8.83
C ALA A 29 2.49 4.20 9.19
N HIS A 30 1.49 4.20 8.31
CA HIS A 30 0.20 4.85 8.59
C HIS A 30 -0.54 4.18 9.75
N ASN A 31 -0.48 2.85 9.87
CA ASN A 31 -1.10 2.14 10.99
C ASN A 31 -0.42 2.46 12.33
N GLU A 32 0.91 2.52 12.37
CA GLU A 32 1.66 2.95 13.56
C GLU A 32 1.30 4.39 13.97
N MET A 33 1.19 5.27 12.98
CA MET A 33 0.78 6.66 13.19
C MET A 33 -0.64 6.78 13.75
N ILE A 34 -1.61 6.02 13.23
CA ILE A 34 -2.99 5.99 13.76
C ILE A 34 -2.99 5.54 15.24
N ASN A 35 -2.24 4.50 15.57
CA ASN A 35 -2.16 4.00 16.95
C ASN A 35 -1.54 5.02 17.91
N ALA A 36 -0.50 5.74 17.48
CA ALA A 36 0.10 6.82 18.24
C ALA A 36 -0.89 7.99 18.44
N LEU A 37 -1.62 8.37 17.39
CA LEU A 37 -2.63 9.44 17.46
C LEU A 37 -3.78 9.07 18.40
N ALA A 38 -4.31 7.85 18.33
CA ALA A 38 -5.37 7.39 19.21
C ALA A 38 -4.93 7.41 20.69
N THR A 39 -3.68 7.00 20.95
CA THR A 39 -3.09 7.05 22.30
C THR A 39 -2.98 8.49 22.80
N TYR A 40 -2.59 9.43 21.94
CA TYR A 40 -2.47 10.85 22.31
C TYR A 40 -3.83 11.47 22.66
N ILE A 41 -4.88 11.19 21.88
CA ILE A 41 -6.24 11.67 22.16
C ILE A 41 -6.70 11.21 23.55
N VAL A 42 -6.57 9.92 23.85
CA VAL A 42 -7.01 9.33 25.13
C VAL A 42 -6.22 9.87 26.32
N THR A 43 -4.94 10.19 26.13
CA THR A 43 -4.05 10.51 27.26
C THR A 43 -3.85 12.00 27.50
N GLN A 44 -4.03 12.87 26.49
CA GLN A 44 -3.60 14.26 26.55
C GLN A 44 -4.65 15.30 26.13
N LEU A 45 -5.73 14.91 25.44
CA LEU A 45 -6.70 15.88 24.92
C LEU A 45 -7.96 15.97 25.79
N SER A 46 -8.33 17.20 26.16
CA SER A 46 -9.57 17.52 26.87
C SER A 46 -10.38 18.63 26.18
N ASP A 47 -9.88 19.18 25.08
CA ASP A 47 -10.54 20.21 24.28
C ASP A 47 -11.24 19.57 23.08
N GLU A 48 -12.55 19.75 22.98
CA GLU A 48 -13.38 19.16 21.93
C GLU A 48 -12.96 19.59 20.52
N ASN A 49 -12.51 20.83 20.31
CA ASN A 49 -12.07 21.29 18.99
C ASN A 49 -10.77 20.59 18.55
N VAL A 50 -9.89 20.31 19.51
CA VAL A 50 -8.64 19.61 19.23
C VAL A 50 -8.90 18.12 18.98
N ILE A 51 -9.85 17.53 19.71
CA ILE A 51 -10.29 16.14 19.46
C ILE A 51 -10.88 16.02 18.04
N GLU A 52 -11.78 16.92 17.64
CA GLU A 52 -12.39 16.92 16.30
C GLU A 52 -11.33 17.09 15.19
N ALA A 53 -10.37 18.00 15.36
CA ALA A 53 -9.27 18.17 14.40
C ALA A 53 -8.42 16.90 14.27
N PHE A 54 -8.20 16.19 15.38
CA PHE A 54 -7.47 14.92 15.39
C PHE A 54 -8.25 13.78 14.75
N GLU A 55 -9.57 13.68 14.98
CA GLU A 55 -10.43 12.69 14.33
C GLU A 55 -10.48 12.89 12.82
N ASN A 56 -10.57 14.15 12.37
CA ASN A 56 -10.49 14.51 10.94
C ASN A 56 -9.14 14.09 10.34
N PHE A 57 -8.04 14.31 11.06
CA PHE A 57 -6.72 13.88 10.60
C PHE A 57 -6.60 12.34 10.52
N GLN A 58 -7.16 11.61 11.48
CA GLN A 58 -7.24 10.15 11.43
C GLN A 58 -8.06 9.65 10.23
N MET A 59 -9.17 10.32 9.89
CA MET A 59 -9.95 10.01 8.70
C MET A 59 -9.14 10.19 7.42
N MET A 60 -8.42 11.31 7.27
CA MET A 60 -7.57 11.54 6.08
C MET A 60 -6.53 10.41 5.89
N ILE A 61 -5.90 9.96 6.97
CA ILE A 61 -4.91 8.86 6.90
C ILE A 61 -5.58 7.53 6.53
N ARG A 62 -6.80 7.28 7.01
CA ARG A 62 -7.57 6.08 6.63
C ARG A 62 -7.96 6.08 5.16
N ASP A 63 -8.38 7.22 4.63
CA ASP A 63 -8.72 7.36 3.21
C ASP A 63 -7.48 7.11 2.33
N ASP A 64 -6.33 7.68 2.70
CA ASP A 64 -5.06 7.41 2.02
C ASP A 64 -4.68 5.92 2.09
N LEU A 65 -4.85 5.28 3.25
CA LEU A 65 -4.62 3.85 3.43
C LEU A 65 -5.50 2.98 2.51
N GLU A 66 -6.78 3.32 2.37
CA GLU A 66 -7.71 2.57 1.52
C GLU A 66 -7.31 2.67 0.02
N ILE A 67 -6.83 3.83 -0.41
CA ILE A 67 -6.29 4.03 -1.76
C ILE A 67 -5.04 3.17 -1.96
N GLU A 68 -4.12 3.17 -0.99
CA GLU A 68 -2.91 2.37 -1.03
C GLU A 68 -3.19 0.85 -1.04
N GLU A 69 -4.19 0.39 -0.29
CA GLU A 69 -4.64 -1.01 -0.29
C GLU A 69 -5.19 -1.42 -1.67
N LYS A 70 -6.02 -0.58 -2.28
CA LYS A 70 -6.52 -0.81 -3.65
C LYS A 70 -5.38 -0.88 -4.67
N ASN A 71 -4.44 0.07 -4.61
CA ASN A 71 -3.27 0.08 -5.50
C ASN A 71 -2.41 -1.18 -5.31
N THR A 72 -2.19 -1.58 -4.05
CA THR A 72 -1.42 -2.79 -3.73
C THR A 72 -2.08 -4.05 -4.32
N THR A 73 -3.42 -4.14 -4.22
CA THR A 73 -4.20 -5.26 -4.76
C THR A 73 -4.08 -5.32 -6.28
N ILE A 74 -4.24 -4.19 -6.98
CA ILE A 74 -4.07 -4.09 -8.43
C ILE A 74 -2.66 -4.55 -8.84
N HIS A 75 -1.62 -4.07 -8.17
CA HIS A 75 -0.25 -4.46 -8.48
C HIS A 75 0.05 -5.94 -8.20
N LEU A 76 -0.55 -6.51 -7.15
CA LEU A 76 -0.48 -7.94 -6.85
C LEU A 76 -1.16 -8.77 -7.94
N ASP A 77 -2.37 -8.41 -8.36
CA ASP A 77 -3.10 -9.10 -9.43
C ASP A 77 -2.32 -9.06 -10.75
N GLU A 78 -1.79 -7.88 -11.09
CA GLU A 78 -0.92 -7.71 -12.25
C GLU A 78 0.37 -8.54 -12.18
N LEU A 79 0.96 -8.68 -10.99
CA LEU A 79 2.13 -9.54 -10.76
C LEU A 79 1.74 -11.02 -10.91
N TYR A 80 0.58 -11.43 -10.40
CA TYR A 80 0.05 -12.78 -10.53
C TYR A 80 -0.18 -13.16 -11.99
N VAL A 81 -0.76 -12.26 -12.78
CA VAL A 81 -0.92 -12.46 -14.23
C VAL A 81 0.45 -12.68 -14.87
N LEU A 82 1.41 -11.78 -14.67
CA LEU A 82 2.76 -11.90 -15.26
C LEU A 82 3.49 -13.18 -14.85
N LEU A 83 3.28 -13.66 -13.62
CA LEU A 83 3.91 -14.89 -13.12
C LEU A 83 3.22 -16.16 -13.65
N ASN A 84 1.92 -16.10 -13.91
CA ASN A 84 1.12 -17.25 -14.34
C ASN A 84 0.90 -17.32 -15.86
N ASP A 85 1.19 -16.26 -16.62
CA ASP A 85 1.11 -16.25 -18.10
C ASP A 85 2.17 -17.13 -18.80
N LYS A 86 2.93 -17.92 -18.05
CA LYS A 86 3.81 -18.98 -18.59
C LYS A 86 3.07 -20.31 -18.84
N GLY A 87 1.77 -20.24 -19.11
CA GLY A 87 0.85 -21.36 -18.92
C GLY A 87 0.10 -21.91 -20.12
N GLU A 88 0.15 -21.33 -21.33
CA GLU A 88 -0.41 -21.97 -22.54
C GLU A 88 0.42 -21.61 -23.77
N ASN A 89 1.52 -22.32 -23.98
CA ASN A 89 2.10 -22.51 -25.32
C ASN A 89 2.11 -24.02 -25.57
N GLU A 90 0.94 -24.56 -25.97
CA GLU A 90 0.89 -25.72 -26.86
C GLU A 90 1.21 -25.27 -28.30
#